data_AF-A0A1J3F378-F1
#
_entry.id   AF-A0A1J3F378-F1
#
_cell.length_a   1.000
_cell.length_b   1.000
_cell.length_c   1.000
_cell.angle_alpha   90.00
_cell.angle_beta   90.00
_cell.angle_gamma   90.00
#
_symmetry.space_group_name_H-M   'P 1'
#
loop_
_entity.id
_entity.type
_entity.pdbx_description
1 polymer ?
#
loop_
_entity_poly.entity_id
_entity_poly.type
_entity_poly.pdbx_seq_one_letter_code
_entity_poly.pdbx_strand_id
1 'polypeptide(L)'
;IADIPPDEFSWRKYGQKPIKGSPHPRGYYKCSTFRGCPARKHVERALDDPTMLIVTYEGEHRHHQSAMQENISPSLVFGSA
;
A
#
# COMPACT_ATOMS: atom_id res chain seq x y z
N ILE A 1 9.23 -2.12 4.71
CA ILE A 1 7.95 -2.06 3.96
C ILE A 1 6.99 -3.19 4.37
N ALA A 2 7.48 -4.23 5.04
CA ALA A 2 6.74 -5.43 5.43
C ALA A 2 5.65 -5.27 6.50
N ASP A 3 5.51 -4.08 7.11
CA ASP A 3 4.52 -3.85 8.17
C ASP A 3 3.16 -3.34 7.67
N ILE A 4 3.06 -2.91 6.41
CA ILE A 4 1.80 -2.35 5.89
C ILE A 4 0.91 -3.52 5.46
N PRO A 5 -0.30 -3.66 6.03
CA PRO A 5 -1.20 -4.74 5.66
C PRO A 5 -1.54 -4.67 4.16
N PRO A 6 -1.78 -5.82 3.51
CA PRO A 6 -2.20 -5.85 2.13
C PRO A 6 -3.54 -5.13 1.96
N ASP A 7 -3.65 -4.33 0.91
CA ASP A 7 -4.87 -3.62 0.53
C ASP A 7 -5.49 -4.24 -0.72
N GLU A 8 -6.78 -4.00 -0.89
CA GLU A 8 -7.54 -4.34 -2.10
C GLU A 8 -7.06 -3.61 -3.37
N PHE A 9 -6.37 -2.47 -3.19
CA PHE A 9 -5.80 -1.68 -4.28
C PHE A 9 -4.29 -1.72 -4.27
N SER A 10 -3.70 -1.62 -5.46
CA SER A 10 -2.25 -1.47 -5.59
C SER A 10 -1.84 -0.03 -5.32
N TRP A 11 -0.85 0.17 -4.46
CA TRP A 11 -0.34 1.48 -4.06
C TRP A 11 1.15 1.62 -4.40
N ARG A 12 1.54 2.77 -4.94
CA ARG A 12 2.95 3.09 -5.21
C ARG A 12 3.39 4.30 -4.40
N LYS A 13 4.48 4.13 -3.64
CA LYS A 13 5.07 5.19 -2.81
C LYS A 13 5.60 6.29 -3.73
N TYR A 14 5.23 7.53 -3.46
CA TYR A 14 5.74 8.69 -4.22
C TYR A 14 6.54 9.66 -3.36
N GLY A 15 6.44 9.53 -2.03
CA GLY A 15 7.14 10.43 -1.13
C GLY A 15 7.23 9.88 0.30
N GLN A 16 8.06 10.54 1.08
CA GLN A 16 8.21 10.30 2.51
C GLN A 16 8.53 11.64 3.18
N LYS A 17 7.93 11.90 4.33
CA LYS A 17 8.21 13.11 5.12
C LYS A 17 8.59 12.72 6.56
N PRO A 18 9.69 13.26 7.11
CA PRO A 18 9.98 13.14 8.53
C PRO A 18 8.85 13.73 9.39
N ILE A 19 8.53 13.09 10.51
CA ILE A 19 7.56 13.58 11.48
C ILE A 19 8.34 14.08 12.69
N LYS A 20 8.06 15.30 13.16
CA LYS A 20 8.68 15.83 14.38
C LYS A 20 8.22 15.00 15.57
N GLY A 21 9.16 14.42 16.31
CA GLY A 21 8.86 13.63 17.50
C GLY A 21 8.61 12.14 17.25
N SER A 22 8.55 11.68 15.99
CA SER A 22 8.53 10.23 15.69
C SER A 22 9.90 9.78 15.18
N PRO A 23 10.41 8.61 15.63
CA PRO A 23 11.55 7.96 14.99
C PRO A 23 11.21 7.42 13.60
N HIS A 24 9.91 7.36 13.26
CA HIS A 24 9.43 6.80 12.00
C HIS A 24 8.84 7.90 11.08
N PRO A 25 9.22 7.92 9.80
CA PRO A 25 8.70 8.92 8.87
C PRO A 25 7.31 8.54 8.33
N ARG A 26 6.54 9.55 7.89
CA ARG A 26 5.26 9.36 7.18
C ARG A 26 5.52 8.98 5.73
N GLY A 27 4.99 7.85 5.28
CA GLY A 27 5.01 7.42 3.88
C GLY A 27 3.79 7.92 3.11
N TYR A 28 3.98 8.37 1.87
CA TYR A 28 2.90 8.82 0.99
C TYR A 28 2.81 7.95 -0.26
N TYR A 29 1.59 7.53 -0.58
CA TYR A 29 1.29 6.56 -1.61
C TYR A 29 0.17 7.08 -2.52
N LYS A 30 0.27 6.74 -3.80
CA LYS A 30 -0.76 7.02 -4.80
C LYS A 30 -1.21 5.72 -5.43
N CYS A 31 -2.48 5.66 -5.82
CA CYS A 31 -3.02 4.48 -6.46
C CYS A 31 -2.21 4.10 -7.71
N SER A 32 -1.91 2.80 -7.83
CA SER A 32 -1.21 2.21 -8.96
C SER A 32 -2.12 1.74 -10.06
N THR A 33 -3.33 1.34 -9.69
CA THR A 33 -4.21 0.49 -10.49
C THR A 33 -4.63 1.17 -11.80
N PHE A 34 -4.89 2.47 -11.77
CA PHE A 34 -5.25 3.25 -12.95
C PHE A 34 -4.43 4.53 -13.06
N ARG A 35 -4.03 4.91 -14.29
CA ARG A 35 -3.32 6.16 -14.55
C ARG A 35 -4.25 7.34 -14.28
N GLY A 36 -3.80 8.29 -13.45
CA GLY A 36 -4.60 9.45 -13.10
C GLY A 36 -5.68 9.20 -12.03
N CYS A 37 -5.69 8.03 -11.39
CA CYS A 37 -6.56 7.81 -10.23
C CYS A 37 -6.27 8.84 -9.12
N PRO A 38 -7.29 9.55 -8.60
CA PRO A 38 -7.08 10.59 -7.60
C PRO A 38 -6.83 10.03 -6.20
N ALA A 39 -7.11 8.75 -5.96
CA ALA A 39 -6.94 8.09 -4.68
C ALA A 39 -5.47 8.08 -4.21
N ARG A 40 -5.28 8.53 -2.97
CA ARG A 40 -4.00 8.64 -2.26
C ARG A 40 -4.17 8.06 -0.86
N LYS A 41 -3.05 7.69 -0.26
CA LYS A 41 -3.01 7.40 1.16
C LYS A 41 -1.68 7.79 1.77
N HIS A 42 -1.70 8.03 3.07
CA HIS A 42 -0.47 8.14 3.83
C HIS A 42 -0.48 7.17 5.02
N VAL A 43 0.71 6.70 5.36
CA VAL A 43 0.92 5.72 6.44
C VAL A 43 1.93 6.28 7.41
N GLU A 44 1.59 6.24 8.69
CA GLU A 44 2.50 6.57 9.79
C GLU A 44 2.33 5.60 10.95
N ARG A 45 3.32 5.55 11.84
CA ARG A 45 3.18 4.86 13.13
C ARG A 45 2.60 5.83 14.14
N ALA A 46 1.73 5.33 15.01
CA ALA A 46 1.19 6.12 16.10
C ALA A 46 2.35 6.58 17.02
N LEU A 47 2.21 7.77 17.60
CA LEU A 47 3.27 8.34 18.46
C LEU A 47 3.28 7.70 19.85
N ASP A 48 2.12 7.27 20.31
CA ASP A 48 1.85 6.60 21.57
C ASP A 48 2.08 5.09 21.50
N ASP A 49 1.82 4.46 20.35
CA ASP A 49 2.08 3.04 20.12
C ASP A 49 2.84 2.78 18.80
N PRO A 50 4.15 2.47 18.85
CA PRO A 50 4.96 2.18 17.68
C PRO A 50 4.52 0.94 16.89
N THR A 51 3.75 0.04 17.50
CA THR A 51 3.23 -1.17 16.83
C THR A 51 1.99 -0.87 16.00
N MET A 52 1.30 0.22 16.29
CA MET A 52 0.09 0.64 15.59
C MET A 52 0.43 1.49 14.37
N LEU A 53 -0.18 1.15 13.23
CA LEU A 53 -0.11 1.94 12.00
C LEU A 53 -1.41 2.71 11.79
N ILE A 54 -1.26 4.01 11.53
CA ILE A 54 -2.34 4.90 11.13
C ILE A 54 -2.27 5.05 9.61
N VAL A 55 -3.32 4.59 8.93
CA VAL A 55 -3.47 4.71 7.49
C VAL A 55 -4.63 5.66 7.20
N THR A 56 -4.35 6.72 6.46
CA THR A 56 -5.38 7.69 6.06
C THR A 56 -5.53 7.65 4.55
N TYR A 57 -6.75 7.43 4.09
CA TYR A 57 -7.13 7.40 2.68
C TYR A 57 -7.73 8.74 2.28
N GLU A 58 -7.34 9.24 1.11
CA GLU A 58 -7.78 10.51 0.57
C GLU A 58 -8.18 10.35 -0.90
N GLY A 59 -9.38 10.83 -1.25
CA GLY A 59 -9.93 10.71 -2.59
C GLY A 59 -10.46 9.33 -2.94
N GLU A 60 -11.38 9.27 -3.89
CA GLU A 60 -12.06 8.04 -4.28
C GLU A 60 -11.40 7.37 -5.50
N HIS A 61 -11.47 6.04 -5.55
CA HIS A 61 -11.06 5.29 -6.72
C HIS A 61 -12.05 5.51 -7.87
N ARG A 62 -11.56 5.94 -9.03
CA ARG A 62 -12.35 6.11 -10.26
C ARG A 62 -12.08 4.99 -11.25
N HIS A 63 -12.03 3.76 -10.76
CA HIS A 63 -11.86 2.56 -11.56
C HIS A 63 -12.38 1.38 -10.75
N HIS A 64 -12.83 0.35 -11.45
CA HIS A 64 -13.09 -0.92 -10.81
C HIS A 64 -11.78 -1.46 -10.24
N GLN A 65 -11.88 -2.17 -9.12
CA GLN A 65 -10.78 -2.99 -8.65
C GLN A 65 -10.58 -4.06 -9.73
N SER A 66 -9.58 -3.89 -10.58
CA SER A 66 -8.97 -5.04 -11.22
C SER A 66 -8.46 -5.85 -10.05
N ALA A 67 -9.21 -6.90 -9.70
CA ALA A 67 -8.84 -7.85 -8.66
C ALA A 67 -7.33 -8.03 -8.79
N MET A 68 -6.60 -7.69 -7.73
CA MET A 68 -5.19 -8.02 -7.64
C MET A 68 -5.11 -9.45 -8.15
N GLN A 69 -4.45 -9.62 -9.29
CA GLN A 69 -4.19 -10.93 -9.84
C GLN A 69 -3.40 -11.58 -8.72
N GLU A 70 -4.11 -12.42 -7.97
CA GLU A 70 -3.57 -13.24 -6.89
C GLU A 70 -2.21 -13.69 -7.40
N ASN A 71 -1.17 -13.38 -6.63
CA ASN A 71 0.12 -14.00 -6.83
C ASN A 71 -0.02 -15.48 -6.46
N ILE A 72 -0.83 -16.22 -7.21
CA ILE A 72 -0.66 -17.63 -7.41
C ILE A 72 0.54 -17.68 -8.35
N SER A 73 1.73 -17.62 -7.76
CA SER A 73 2.88 -18.26 -8.37
C SER A 73 2.40 -19.65 -8.80
N PRO A 74 2.37 -19.99 -10.11
CA PRO A 74 2.27 -21.38 -10.48
C PRO A 74 3.61 -21.98 -10.11
N SER A 75 3.72 -22.41 -8.85
CA SER A 75 4.73 -23.36 -8.43
C SER A 75 4.68 -24.50 -9.43
N LEU A 76 5.72 -24.54 -10.25
CA LEU A 76 6.17 -25.62 -11.13
C LEU A 76 5.38 -26.92 -10.94
N VAL A 77 4.39 -27.15 -11.79
CA VAL A 77 3.90 -28.50 -12.09
C VAL A 77 4.31 -28.85 -13.51
N PHE A 78 5.59 -29.14 -13.69
CA PHE A 78 6.00 -30.02 -14.80
C PHE A 78 6.05 -31.44 -14.24
N GLY A 79 4.89 -32.09 -14.28
CA GLY A 79 4.78 -33.53 -14.19
C GLY A 79 4.90 -34.15 -15.58
N SER A 80 5.83 -35.09 -15.69
CA SER A 80 5.78 -36.30 -16.52
C SER A 80 6.16 -36.22 -18.02
N ALA A 81 7.33 -36.78 -18.34
CA ALA A 81 7.43 -38.06 -19.04
C ALA A 81 8.69 -38.82 -18.56
#